data_AF-J9BXH0-F1
#
_entry.id   AF-J9BXH0-F1
#
_cell.length_a   1.000
_cell.length_b   1.000
_cell.length_c   1.000
_cell.angle_alpha   90.00
_cell.angle_beta   90.00
_cell.angle_gamma   90.00
#
_symmetry.space_group_name_H-M   'P 1'
#
loop_
_entity.id
_entity.type
_entity.pdbx_description
1 polymer ?
#
loop_
_entity_poly.entity_id
_entity_poly.type
_entity_poly.pdbx_seq_one_letter_code
_entity_poly.pdbx_strand_id
1 'polypeptide(L)'
;MRFVIVTGMSGAGKSSALKMLEDMEYFCVDNLPVPLIDKFVQLLLEGSSGEIEKVAVGVDIRSGRSLGTLKMDLEKVKGSGI
;
A
#
# COMPACT_ATOMS: atom_id res chain seq x y z
N MET A 1 -1.52 9.80 -9.11
CA MET A 1 -2.10 8.54 -8.59
C MET A 1 -2.33 8.70 -7.09
N ARG A 2 -3.36 8.08 -6.51
CA ARG A 2 -3.58 8.10 -5.05
C ARG A 2 -3.22 6.75 -4.45
N PHE A 3 -2.22 6.75 -3.58
CA PHE A 3 -1.75 5.55 -2.90
C PHE A 3 -2.01 5.65 -1.40
N VAL A 4 -2.77 4.71 -0.86
CA VAL A 4 -3.19 4.68 0.54
C VAL A 4 -2.59 3.46 1.22
N ILE A 5 -2.00 3.66 2.40
CA ILE A 5 -1.59 2.55 3.26
C ILE A 5 -2.60 2.39 4.39
N VAL A 6 -3.16 1.19 4.49
CA VAL A 6 -4.02 0.76 5.57
C VAL A 6 -3.19 -0.08 6.52
N THR A 7 -3.05 0.39 7.75
CA THR A 7 -2.33 -0.34 8.79
C THR A 7 -3.02 -0.23 10.15
N GLY A 8 -2.53 -0.96 11.15
CA GLY A 8 -3.15 -1.05 12.47
C GLY A 8 -2.87 -2.40 13.14
N MET A 9 -3.24 -2.54 14.41
CA MET A 9 -3.10 -3.80 15.14
C MET A 9 -4.13 -4.85 14.68
N SER A 10 -4.00 -6.09 15.16
CA SER A 10 -5.04 -7.11 14.99
C SER A 10 -6.38 -6.60 15.50
N GLY A 11 -7.45 -6.76 14.72
CA GLY A 11 -8.79 -6.32 15.12
C GLY A 11 -9.05 -4.81 14.99
N ALA A 12 -8.09 -4.00 14.54
CA ALA A 12 -8.26 -2.56 14.33
C ALA A 12 -9.14 -2.20 13.11
N GLY A 13 -9.74 -3.18 12.43
CA GLY A 13 -10.61 -2.95 11.28
C GLY A 13 -9.90 -2.77 9.93
N LYS A 14 -8.64 -3.20 9.78
CA LYS A 14 -7.90 -3.10 8.50
C LYS A 14 -8.68 -3.66 7.30
N SER A 15 -9.21 -4.88 7.44
CA SER A 15 -9.97 -5.53 6.38
C SER A 15 -11.27 -4.78 6.04
N SER A 16 -11.92 -4.18 7.05
CA SER A 16 -13.11 -3.34 6.83
C SER A 16 -12.74 -2.06 6.08
N ALA A 17 -11.63 -1.40 6.45
CA ALA A 17 -11.16 -0.20 5.77
C ALA A 17 -10.75 -0.48 4.31
N LEU A 18 -10.07 -1.59 4.05
CA LEU A 18 -9.73 -2.02 2.68
C LEU A 18 -10.99 -2.28 1.86
N LYS A 19 -11.98 -2.97 2.43
CA LYS A 19 -13.25 -3.22 1.74
C LYS A 19 -14.00 -1.94 1.36
N MET A 20 -14.01 -0.95 2.27
CA MET A 20 -14.59 0.37 1.96
C MET A 20 -13.81 1.11 0.88
N LEU A 21 -12.48 0.94 0.80
CA LEU A 21 -11.67 1.52 -0.26
C LEU A 21 -11.93 0.82 -1.60
N GLU A 22 -12.11 -0.49 -1.59
CA GLU A 22 -12.51 -1.28 -2.76
C GLU A 22 -13.86 -0.78 -3.31
N ASP A 23 -14.85 -0.55 -2.44
CA ASP A 23 -16.14 0.06 -2.79
C ASP A 23 -15.99 1.48 -3.37
N MET A 24 -14.88 2.18 -3.07
CA MET A 24 -14.51 3.50 -3.62
C MET A 24 -13.61 3.40 -4.87
N GLU A 25 -13.56 2.22 -5.49
CA GLU A 25 -12.80 1.91 -6.71
C GLU A 25 -11.28 1.97 -6.51
N TYR A 26 -10.78 1.70 -5.30
CA TYR A 26 -9.36 1.49 -5.09
C TYR A 26 -8.96 0.07 -5.50
N PHE A 27 -7.81 -0.05 -6.15
CA PHE A 27 -7.12 -1.33 -6.28
C PHE A 27 -6.53 -1.72 -4.91
N CYS A 28 -7.20 -2.66 -4.23
CA CYS A 28 -6.86 -3.06 -2.87
C CYS A 28 -5.96 -4.31 -2.85
N VAL A 29 -4.86 -4.24 -2.09
CA VAL A 29 -3.98 -5.38 -1.80
C VAL A 29 -3.90 -5.54 -0.30
N ASP A 30 -4.30 -6.69 0.25
CA ASP A 30 -4.18 -6.97 1.68
C ASP A 30 -2.86 -7.69 2.01
N ASN A 31 -2.37 -7.49 3.23
CA ASN A 31 -1.21 -8.16 3.81
C ASN A 31 0.09 -8.09 2.96
N LEU A 32 0.35 -6.95 2.30
CA LEU A 32 1.59 -6.75 1.55
C LEU A 32 2.76 -6.51 2.52
N PRO A 33 3.85 -7.29 2.42
CA PRO A 33 5.07 -7.05 3.19
C PRO A 33 5.69 -5.69 2.84
N VAL A 34 6.14 -4.94 3.86
CA VAL A 34 6.80 -3.63 3.68
C VAL A 34 7.93 -3.63 2.63
N PRO A 35 8.84 -4.63 2.60
CA PRO A 35 9.93 -4.62 1.62
C PRO A 35 9.47 -4.78 0.16
N LEU A 36 8.22 -5.16 -0.09
CA LEU A 36 7.66 -5.34 -1.42
C LEU A 36 6.88 -4.12 -1.93
N ILE A 37 6.64 -3.10 -1.09
CA ILE A 37 5.89 -1.90 -1.47
C ILE A 37 6.54 -1.20 -2.66
N ASP A 38 7.86 -1.03 -2.64
CA ASP A 38 8.62 -0.34 -3.69
C ASP A 38 8.50 -1.05 -5.05
N LYS A 39 8.70 -2.38 -5.07
CA LYS A 39 8.52 -3.19 -6.29
C LYS A 39 7.09 -3.18 -6.80
N PHE A 40 6.12 -3.23 -5.90
CA PHE A 40 4.70 -3.18 -6.26
C PHE A 40 4.35 -1.86 -6.94
N VAL A 41 4.82 -0.74 -6.37
CA VAL A 41 4.70 0.59 -6.94
C VAL A 41 5.35 0.67 -8.33
N GLN A 42 6.57 0.15 -8.48
CA GLN A 42 7.26 0.12 -9.76
C GLN A 42 6.45 -0.63 -10.83
N LEU A 43 5.92 -1.80 -10.49
CA LEU A 43 5.07 -2.58 -11.39
C LEU A 43 3.77 -1.84 -11.75
N LEU A 44 3.18 -1.10 -10.82
CA LEU A 44 2.00 -0.28 -11.11
C LEU A 44 2.31 0.85 -12.10
N LEU A 45 3.45 1.52 -11.93
CA LEU A 45 3.88 2.60 -12.81
C LEU A 45 4.29 2.11 -14.21
N GLU A 46 4.91 0.93 -14.30
CA GLU A 46 5.38 0.35 -15.57
C GLU A 46 4.25 -0.39 -16.32
N GLY A 47 3.39 -1.11 -15.59
CA GLY A 47 2.40 -2.03 -16.15
C GLY A 47 1.02 -1.41 -16.38
N SER A 48 0.69 -0.31 -15.72
CA SER A 48 -0.62 0.33 -15.88
C SER A 48 -0.48 1.45 -16.91
N SER A 49 -1.17 1.34 -18.05
CA SER A 49 -1.25 2.40 -19.07
C SER A 49 -2.13 3.59 -18.60
N GLY A 50 -2.01 3.99 -17.34
CA GLY A 50 -2.85 5.00 -16.68
C GLY A 50 -4.18 4.47 -16.11
N GLU A 51 -4.49 3.18 -16.21
CA GLU A 51 -5.79 2.64 -15.78
C GLU A 51 -5.96 2.61 -14.24
N ILE A 52 -4.87 2.44 -13.50
CA ILE A 52 -4.92 2.34 -12.03
C ILE A 52 -4.57 3.70 -11.42
N GLU A 53 -5.59 4.47 -11.06
CA GLU A 53 -5.41 5.81 -10.46
C GLU A 53 -5.51 5.82 -8.93
N LYS A 54 -6.12 4.80 -8.32
CA LYS A 54 -6.37 4.68 -6.87
C LYS A 54 -5.91 3.31 -6.38
N VAL A 55 -5.01 3.28 -5.39
CA VAL A 55 -4.41 2.06 -4.85
C VAL A 55 -4.46 2.10 -3.32
N ALA A 56 -4.85 0.99 -2.70
CA ALA A 56 -4.86 0.84 -1.26
C ALA A 56 -4.13 -0.44 -0.84
N VAL A 57 -3.15 -0.32 0.04
CA VAL A 57 -2.31 -1.43 0.48
C VAL A 57 -2.43 -1.64 1.97
N GLY A 58 -2.92 -2.81 2.35
CA GLY A 58 -2.90 -3.34 3.71
C GLY A 58 -1.49 -3.77 4.09
N VAL A 59 -0.93 -3.14 5.12
CA VAL A 59 0.37 -3.50 5.67
C VAL A 59 0.18 -4.00 7.10
N ASP A 60 0.53 -5.26 7.35
CA ASP A 60 0.54 -5.82 8.71
C ASP A 60 1.91 -5.65 9.37
N ILE A 61 1.94 -4.96 10.50
CA ILE A 61 3.15 -4.53 11.20
C ILE A 61 3.69 -5.62 12.15
N ARG A 62 3.00 -6.76 12.28
CA ARG A 62 3.37 -7.82 13.24
C ARG A 62 4.81 -8.34 13.06
N SER A 63 5.39 -8.18 11.88
CA SER A 63 6.82 -8.34 11.65
C SER A 63 7.59 -7.09 12.11
N GLY A 64 7.73 -6.92 13.43
CA GLY A 64 8.31 -5.73 14.10
C GLY A 64 9.71 -5.27 13.67
N ARG A 65 10.38 -5.94 12.73
CA ARG A 65 11.63 -5.46 12.10
C ARG A 65 11.39 -4.48 10.94
N SER A 66 10.20 -4.46 10.34
CA SER A 66 9.93 -3.70 9.10
C SER A 66 9.43 -2.26 9.30
N LEU A 67 9.04 -1.86 10.51
CA LEU A 67 8.66 -0.45 10.76
C LEU A 67 9.83 0.52 10.65
N GLY A 68 11.02 0.10 11.06
CA GLY A 68 12.21 0.95 11.07
C GLY A 68 12.58 1.43 9.67
N THR A 69 12.33 0.61 8.65
CA THR A 69 12.62 0.95 7.24
C THR A 69 11.41 1.50 6.50
N LEU A 70 10.18 1.26 6.99
CA LEU A 70 8.95 1.69 6.33
C LEU A 70 8.98 3.16 5.93
N LYS A 71 9.44 4.05 6.82
CA LYS A 71 9.54 5.48 6.48
C LYS A 71 10.44 5.72 5.26
N MET A 72 11.61 5.08 5.21
CA MET A 72 12.53 5.23 4.08
C MET A 72 11.94 4.66 2.79
N ASP A 73 11.24 3.52 2.88
CA ASP A 73 10.62 2.89 1.72
C ASP A 73 9.45 3.73 1.17
N LEU A 74 8.67 4.39 2.04
CA LEU A 74 7.61 5.32 1.62
C LEU A 74 8.15 6.61 1.01
N GLU A 75 9.29 7.13 1.49
CA GLU A 75 9.92 8.30 0.87
C GLU A 75 10.41 8.01 -0.54
N LYS A 76 10.93 6.80 -0.80
CA LYS A 76 11.30 6.36 -2.17
C LYS A 76 10.08 6.36 -3.09
N VAL A 77 8.99 5.73 -2.63
CA VAL A 77 7.72 5.65 -3.37
C VAL A 77 7.18 7.04 -3.71
N LYS A 78 7.21 7.98 -2.76
CA LYS A 78 6.79 9.37 -2.98
C LYS A 78 7.67 10.09 -4.00
N GLY A 79 8.98 9.80 -4.02
CA GLY A 79 9.91 10.32 -5.03
C GLY A 79 9.63 9.84 -6.45
N SER A 80 8.93 8.71 -6.61
CA SER A 80 8.63 8.08 -7.91
C SER A 80 7.39 8.65 -8.62
N GLY A 81 6.80 9.74 -8.11
CA GLY A 81 5.65 10.41 -8.73
C GLY A 81 4.27 9.93 -8.24
N ILE A 82 4.23 9.31 -7.06
CA ILE A 82 3.01 8.90 -6.34
C ILE A 82 2.70 9.87 -5.21
#